data_AF-A0A849PS96-F1
#
_entry.id   AF-A0A849PS96-F1
#
_cell.length_a   1.000
_cell.length_b   1.000
_cell.length_c   1.000
_cell.angle_alpha   90.00
_cell.angle_beta   90.00
_cell.angle_gamma   90.00
#
_symmetry.space_group_name_H-M   'P 1'
#
loop_
_entity.id
_entity.type
_entity.pdbx_description
1 polymer ?
#
loop_
_entity_poly.entity_id
_entity_poly.type
_entity_poly.pdbx_seq_one_letter_code
_entity_poly.pdbx_strand_id
1 'polypeptide(L)'
;VYLNTNARTSDFEFGDTIDADCIHLFDQIRSYNGKVLFYDEDHCISVAVVPPFVIERSDWVTADAFDLTLLEGMLAHSATVCALYAHAGRTVVGIVRGGGRGVDRDDGGGSEVCAEIVRTGVQAKHTKGGWSQRRFERGRDQDVTYHIKKVQEKLRELMEDPVEMIIAGGDLSLTRKMLAGVKIPVIEKRVDVDGNPEDIALKVVWAGRLYRL
;
A
#
# COMPACT_ATOMS: atom_id res chain seq x y z
N VAL A 1 0.10 21.57 0.47
CA VAL A 1 1.52 21.15 0.63
C VAL A 1 1.67 19.71 0.20
N TYR A 2 2.63 19.41 -0.67
CA TYR A 2 3.00 18.06 -1.11
C TYR A 2 4.44 17.78 -0.67
N LEU A 3 4.65 16.69 0.07
CA LEU A 3 5.99 16.25 0.47
C LEU A 3 6.25 14.85 -0.08
N ASN A 4 7.35 14.68 -0.82
CA ASN A 4 7.92 13.38 -1.12
C ASN A 4 8.49 12.71 0.14
N THR A 5 9.02 11.49 0.00
CA THR A 5 9.51 10.70 1.15
C THR A 5 10.73 11.27 1.85
N ASN A 6 11.46 12.18 1.19
CA ASN A 6 12.73 12.71 1.67
C ASN A 6 12.62 14.12 2.23
N ALA A 7 11.52 14.82 1.93
CA ALA A 7 11.29 16.18 2.34
C ALA A 7 10.64 16.27 3.73
N ARG A 8 10.95 17.36 4.42
CA ARG A 8 10.38 17.75 5.70
C ARG A 8 9.70 19.10 5.54
N THR A 9 8.75 19.39 6.42
CA THR A 9 8.14 20.72 6.55
C THR A 9 9.19 21.82 6.75
N SER A 10 10.25 21.54 7.52
CA SER A 10 11.37 22.45 7.78
C SER A 10 12.18 22.84 6.54
N ASP A 11 12.00 22.13 5.41
CA ASP A 11 12.67 22.45 4.16
C ASP A 11 11.93 23.57 3.38
N PHE A 12 10.79 24.04 3.90
CA PHE A 12 9.92 25.04 3.29
C PHE A 12 9.59 26.16 4.27
N GLU A 13 9.37 27.36 3.74
CA GLU A 13 8.98 28.54 4.53
C GLU A 13 7.48 28.79 4.36
N PHE A 14 6.65 28.25 5.26
CA PHE A 14 5.19 28.43 5.21
C PHE A 14 4.70 29.79 5.75
N GLY A 15 5.59 30.60 6.34
CA GLY A 15 5.20 31.85 7.02
C GLY A 15 4.18 31.61 8.14
N ASP A 16 3.20 32.49 8.25
CA ASP A 16 2.08 32.38 9.20
C ASP A 16 0.86 31.65 8.60
N THR A 17 1.00 31.05 7.41
CA THR A 17 -0.11 30.43 6.66
C THR A 17 -0.60 29.13 7.28
N ILE A 18 0.27 28.40 8.01
CA ILE A 18 -0.09 27.12 8.64
C ILE A 18 0.31 27.18 10.11
N ASP A 19 -0.62 26.85 11.00
CA ASP A 19 -0.34 26.87 12.44
C ASP A 19 0.70 25.81 12.84
N ALA A 20 1.48 26.14 13.88
CA ALA A 20 2.60 25.32 14.32
C ALA A 20 2.15 23.95 14.85
N ASP A 21 0.95 23.85 15.42
CA ASP A 21 0.41 22.60 15.94
C ASP A 21 0.05 21.64 14.80
N CYS A 22 -0.54 22.15 13.71
CA CYS A 22 -0.85 21.42 12.49
C CYS A 22 0.43 20.92 11.80
N ILE A 23 1.46 21.77 11.68
CA ILE A 23 2.78 21.35 11.17
C ILE A 23 3.35 20.22 12.04
N HIS A 24 3.28 20.37 13.36
CA HIS A 24 3.77 19.35 14.29
C HIS A 24 3.06 18.01 14.11
N LEU A 25 1.73 18.00 14.07
CA LEU A 25 0.92 16.79 13.83
C LEU A 25 1.21 16.19 12.46
N PHE A 26 1.32 17.03 11.43
CA PHE A 26 1.66 16.60 10.07
C PHE A 26 3.02 15.89 10.04
N ASP A 27 4.02 16.39 10.75
CA ASP A 27 5.35 15.79 10.83
C ASP A 27 5.40 14.43 11.50
N GLN A 28 4.52 14.19 12.48
CA GLN A 28 4.42 12.89 13.13
C GLN A 28 3.89 11.77 12.21
N ILE A 29 3.21 12.12 11.11
CA ILE A 29 2.71 11.14 10.15
C ILE A 29 3.88 10.49 9.43
N ARG A 30 4.12 9.22 9.77
CA ARG A 30 5.06 8.36 9.04
C ARG A 30 4.48 8.00 7.68
N SER A 31 5.24 8.28 6.62
CA SER A 31 4.89 7.88 5.26
C SER A 31 6.09 7.33 4.51
N TYR A 32 5.84 6.30 3.70
CA TYR A 32 6.78 5.71 2.75
C TYR A 32 6.46 6.09 1.30
N ASN A 33 5.37 6.85 1.09
CA ASN A 33 4.89 7.30 -0.22
C ASN A 33 4.91 8.83 -0.35
N GLY A 34 5.39 9.55 0.67
CA GLY A 34 5.14 10.98 0.81
C GLY A 34 3.79 11.28 1.45
N LYS A 35 3.49 12.54 1.70
CA LYS A 35 2.27 12.99 2.36
C LYS A 35 1.86 14.36 1.86
N VAL A 36 0.56 14.62 1.85
CA VAL A 36 -0.06 15.86 1.41
C VAL A 36 -0.77 16.50 2.59
N LEU A 37 -0.71 17.82 2.73
CA LEU A 37 -1.49 18.60 3.67
C LEU A 37 -2.37 19.57 2.89
N PHE A 38 -3.67 19.49 3.14
CA PHE A 38 -4.69 20.46 2.76
C PHE A 38 -5.08 21.23 4.02
N TYR A 39 -4.91 22.54 3.96
CA TYR A 39 -5.07 23.42 5.10
C TYR A 39 -5.72 24.74 4.64
N ASP A 40 -6.72 25.22 5.39
CA ASP A 40 -7.26 26.58 5.23
C ASP A 40 -7.06 27.42 6.50
N GLU A 41 -6.97 28.74 6.32
CA GLU A 41 -6.71 29.70 7.40
C GLU A 41 -7.89 29.84 8.39
N ASP A 42 -9.09 29.45 7.99
CA ASP A 42 -10.30 29.44 8.83
C ASP A 42 -10.40 28.15 9.69
N HIS A 43 -9.42 27.26 9.59
CA HIS A 43 -9.35 25.94 10.22
C HIS A 43 -10.56 25.03 9.93
N CYS A 44 -11.27 25.26 8.82
CA CYS A 44 -12.37 24.41 8.40
C CYS A 44 -11.85 23.08 7.82
N ILE A 45 -10.68 23.10 7.20
CA ILE A 45 -10.01 21.98 6.55
C ILE A 45 -8.58 21.96 7.05
N SER A 46 -8.26 20.89 7.78
CA SER A 46 -6.92 20.55 8.26
C SER A 46 -6.78 19.05 8.10
N VAL A 47 -6.32 18.63 6.93
CA VAL A 47 -6.37 17.25 6.47
C VAL A 47 -5.06 16.84 5.85
N ALA A 48 -4.49 15.75 6.37
CA ALA A 48 -3.33 15.11 5.77
C ALA A 48 -3.70 13.81 5.05
N VAL A 49 -3.13 13.63 3.88
CA VAL A 49 -3.30 12.44 3.04
C VAL A 49 -1.94 11.76 2.86
N VAL A 50 -1.87 10.45 3.14
CA VAL A 50 -0.81 9.59 2.62
C VAL A 50 -1.36 8.87 1.40
N PRO A 51 -0.90 9.22 0.19
CA PRO A 51 -1.47 8.68 -1.04
C PRO A 51 -1.07 7.21 -1.28
N PRO A 52 -1.78 6.52 -2.20
CA PRO A 52 -1.51 5.12 -2.52
C PRO A 52 -0.16 4.88 -3.20
N PHE A 53 0.37 5.87 -3.93
CA PHE A 53 1.66 5.80 -4.62
C PHE A 53 2.60 6.94 -4.21
N VAL A 54 3.87 6.81 -4.60
CA VAL A 54 4.94 7.73 -4.21
C VAL A 54 4.72 9.10 -4.86
N ILE A 55 4.82 10.15 -4.05
CA ILE A 55 4.98 11.53 -4.51
C ILE A 55 6.43 11.74 -4.92
N GLU A 56 6.67 12.09 -6.18
CA GLU A 56 8.03 12.28 -6.69
C GLU A 56 8.64 13.63 -6.31
N ARG A 57 7.82 14.68 -6.29
CA ARG A 57 8.23 16.07 -6.07
C ARG A 57 7.53 16.68 -4.88
N SER A 58 8.30 17.39 -4.07
CA SER A 58 7.75 18.19 -2.98
C SER A 58 7.52 19.61 -3.48
N ASP A 59 6.37 20.17 -3.14
CA ASP A 59 6.02 21.54 -3.47
C ASP A 59 4.93 22.06 -2.52
N TRP A 60 4.77 23.38 -2.45
CA TRP A 60 3.66 23.98 -1.72
C TRP A 60 3.20 25.27 -2.40
N VAL A 61 1.92 25.56 -2.22
CA VAL A 61 1.27 26.72 -2.83
C VAL A 61 0.15 27.19 -1.91
N THR A 62 -0.06 28.50 -1.88
CA THR A 62 -1.23 29.16 -1.31
C THR A 62 -2.12 29.64 -2.46
N ALA A 63 -3.38 29.25 -2.44
CA ALA A 63 -4.36 29.57 -3.50
C ALA A 63 -5.78 29.63 -2.91
N ASP A 64 -6.75 30.05 -3.72
CA ASP A 64 -8.17 30.09 -3.38
C ASP A 64 -8.85 28.71 -3.46
N ALA A 65 -8.17 27.71 -4.02
CA ALA A 65 -8.61 26.33 -4.10
C ALA A 65 -7.45 25.35 -3.87
N PHE A 66 -7.77 24.14 -3.40
CA PHE A 66 -6.76 23.08 -3.28
C PHE A 66 -6.34 22.55 -4.64
N ASP A 67 -5.04 22.57 -4.89
CA ASP A 67 -4.46 21.89 -6.04
C ASP A 67 -4.52 20.36 -5.82
N LEU A 68 -5.34 19.68 -6.62
CA LEU A 68 -5.49 18.22 -6.63
C LEU A 68 -4.79 17.54 -7.81
N THR A 69 -4.14 18.31 -8.68
CA THR A 69 -3.60 17.84 -9.98
C THR A 69 -2.70 16.62 -9.81
N LEU A 70 -1.83 16.62 -8.78
CA LEU A 70 -0.92 15.51 -8.51
C LEU A 70 -1.68 14.25 -8.07
N LEU A 71 -2.68 14.37 -7.20
CA LEU A 71 -3.47 13.24 -6.73
C LEU A 71 -4.37 12.68 -7.85
N GLU A 72 -4.99 13.55 -8.64
CA GLU A 72 -5.81 13.15 -9.78
C GLU A 72 -4.96 12.43 -10.82
N GLY A 73 -3.80 12.98 -11.18
CA GLY A 73 -2.86 12.34 -12.10
C GLY A 73 -2.37 10.99 -11.58
N MET A 74 -2.11 10.87 -10.28
CA MET A 74 -1.73 9.61 -9.64
C MET A 74 -2.84 8.55 -9.72
N LEU A 75 -4.10 8.93 -9.51
CA LEU A 75 -5.23 8.01 -9.55
C LEU A 75 -5.63 7.64 -10.99
N ALA A 76 -5.45 8.56 -11.94
CA ALA A 76 -5.70 8.34 -13.36
C ALA A 76 -4.64 7.48 -14.05
N HIS A 77 -3.46 7.31 -13.43
CA HIS A 77 -2.36 6.57 -14.03
C HIS A 77 -2.72 5.09 -14.25
N SER A 78 -2.59 4.63 -15.50
CA SER A 78 -2.92 3.27 -15.93
C SER A 78 -1.78 2.29 -15.67
N ALA A 79 -1.27 2.23 -14.44
CA ALA A 79 -0.20 1.30 -14.11
C ALA A 79 -0.71 -0.16 -14.10
N THR A 80 0.14 -1.08 -14.54
CA THR A 80 -0.03 -2.51 -14.28
C THR A 80 0.67 -2.88 -12.96
N VAL A 81 -0.14 -3.16 -11.94
CA VAL A 81 0.33 -3.35 -10.57
C VAL A 81 0.10 -4.80 -10.13
N CYS A 82 1.13 -5.45 -9.61
CA CYS A 82 0.97 -6.72 -8.92
C CYS A 82 0.63 -6.47 -7.44
N ALA A 83 -0.53 -6.97 -7.02
CA ALA A 83 -0.94 -6.97 -5.62
C ALA A 83 -0.47 -8.25 -4.93
N LEU A 84 0.13 -8.12 -3.75
CA LEU A 84 0.51 -9.23 -2.88
C LEU A 84 -0.02 -8.98 -1.46
N TYR A 85 -0.93 -9.81 -0.96
CA TYR A 85 -1.41 -9.72 0.41
C TYR A 85 -1.07 -10.99 1.18
N ALA A 86 0.02 -10.93 1.94
CA ALA A 86 0.66 -12.10 2.52
C ALA A 86 0.02 -12.51 3.86
N HIS A 87 -0.45 -13.76 3.92
CA HIS A 87 -0.72 -14.46 5.18
C HIS A 87 -0.17 -15.88 5.11
N ALA A 88 0.22 -16.42 6.26
CA ALA A 88 0.71 -17.78 6.35
C ALA A 88 -0.39 -18.77 5.94
N GLY A 89 -0.14 -19.54 4.88
CA GLY A 89 -1.08 -20.55 4.34
C GLY A 89 -2.21 -20.00 3.46
N ARG A 90 -2.35 -18.67 3.35
CA ARG A 90 -3.41 -18.03 2.54
C ARG A 90 -2.95 -16.67 2.01
N THR A 91 -2.26 -16.65 0.88
CA THR A 91 -1.79 -15.39 0.27
C THR A 91 -2.65 -15.04 -0.93
N VAL A 92 -3.07 -13.77 -1.03
CA VAL A 92 -3.66 -13.24 -2.27
C VAL A 92 -2.55 -12.73 -3.16
N VAL A 93 -2.62 -13.09 -4.44
CA VAL A 93 -1.79 -12.54 -5.51
C VAL A 93 -2.71 -12.12 -6.65
N GLY A 94 -2.41 -11.01 -7.31
CA GLY A 94 -3.20 -10.57 -8.45
C GLY A 94 -2.57 -9.45 -9.23
N ILE A 95 -3.11 -9.20 -10.41
CA ILE A 95 -2.77 -8.07 -11.27
C ILE A 95 -3.95 -7.10 -11.27
N VAL A 96 -3.65 -5.82 -11.05
CA VAL A 96 -4.59 -4.71 -11.15
C VAL A 96 -4.11 -3.81 -12.28
N ARG A 97 -4.96 -3.58 -13.28
CA ARG A 97 -4.68 -2.70 -14.43
C ARG A 97 -5.66 -1.53 -14.43
N GLY A 98 -5.17 -0.36 -14.82
CA GLY A 98 -5.99 0.85 -14.99
C GLY A 98 -6.21 1.63 -13.69
N GLY A 99 -6.35 2.95 -13.84
CA GLY A 99 -6.50 3.90 -12.73
C GLY A 99 -7.74 3.65 -11.88
N GLY A 100 -7.65 3.91 -10.57
CA GLY A 100 -8.75 3.81 -9.63
C GLY A 100 -9.84 4.78 -10.06
N ARG A 101 -10.90 4.25 -10.69
CA ARG A 101 -11.78 5.08 -11.52
C ARG A 101 -12.37 6.26 -10.75
N GLY A 102 -12.31 7.42 -11.41
CA GLY A 102 -13.12 8.59 -11.13
C GLY A 102 -14.61 8.26 -11.04
N VAL A 103 -15.28 9.13 -10.31
CA VAL A 103 -16.71 9.15 -10.04
C VAL A 103 -17.49 9.23 -11.36
N ASP A 104 -17.78 8.10 -12.01
CA ASP A 104 -18.93 7.91 -12.90
C ASP A 104 -19.12 6.42 -13.22
N ARG A 105 -20.31 5.92 -12.83
CA ARG A 105 -20.65 4.49 -12.74
C ARG A 105 -21.20 3.88 -14.04
N ASP A 106 -21.00 4.48 -15.22
CA ASP A 106 -21.71 3.99 -16.43
C ASP A 106 -20.90 3.78 -17.72
N ASP A 107 -19.64 4.22 -17.84
CA ASP A 107 -18.83 3.92 -19.05
C ASP A 107 -17.76 2.88 -18.74
N GLY A 108 -17.75 1.72 -19.39
CA GLY A 108 -16.96 0.49 -19.08
C GLY A 108 -15.42 0.54 -18.91
N GLY A 109 -14.76 1.66 -18.60
CA GLY A 109 -13.32 1.76 -18.26
C GLY A 109 -12.99 1.52 -16.77
N GLY A 110 -13.26 0.32 -16.23
CA GLY A 110 -13.00 -0.02 -14.82
C GLY A 110 -11.58 -0.53 -14.61
N SER A 111 -11.05 -0.51 -13.38
CA SER A 111 -9.80 -1.25 -13.09
C SER A 111 -10.03 -2.73 -13.38
N GLU A 112 -9.26 -3.32 -14.29
CA GLU A 112 -9.31 -4.76 -14.53
C GLU A 112 -8.50 -5.46 -13.45
N VAL A 113 -9.13 -6.41 -12.76
CA VAL A 113 -8.51 -7.13 -11.65
C VAL A 113 -8.60 -8.61 -11.91
N CYS A 114 -7.46 -9.29 -11.82
CA CYS A 114 -7.40 -10.74 -11.82
C CYS A 114 -6.59 -11.15 -10.60
N ALA A 115 -7.26 -11.72 -9.59
CA ALA A 115 -6.62 -12.11 -8.35
C ALA A 115 -7.09 -13.49 -7.89
N GLU A 116 -6.18 -14.22 -7.24
CA GLU A 116 -6.44 -15.55 -6.71
C GLU A 116 -5.79 -15.72 -5.33
N ILE A 117 -6.19 -16.79 -4.65
CA ILE A 117 -5.60 -17.17 -3.36
C ILE A 117 -4.73 -18.40 -3.54
N VAL A 118 -3.44 -18.26 -3.25
CA VAL A 118 -2.56 -19.40 -3.00
C VAL A 118 -2.86 -19.93 -1.60
N ARG A 119 -3.38 -21.17 -1.51
CA ARG A 119 -3.68 -21.85 -0.24
C ARG A 119 -2.76 -23.03 -0.02
N THR A 120 -2.19 -23.13 1.18
CA THR A 120 -1.45 -24.32 1.63
C THR A 120 -1.81 -24.63 3.08
N GLY A 121 -1.60 -25.88 3.49
CA GLY A 121 -1.89 -26.33 4.85
C GLY A 121 -0.83 -25.88 5.85
N VAL A 122 -0.82 -24.60 6.24
CA VAL A 122 0.03 -24.13 7.33
C VAL A 122 -0.73 -24.26 8.64
N GLN A 123 -0.20 -25.05 9.58
CA GLN A 123 -0.83 -25.20 10.89
C GLN A 123 -0.86 -23.87 11.66
N ALA A 124 -2.00 -23.57 12.31
CA ALA A 124 -2.14 -22.38 13.13
C ALA A 124 -1.15 -22.39 14.31
N LYS A 125 -0.73 -21.20 14.75
CA LYS A 125 0.13 -21.09 15.94
C LYS A 125 -0.70 -21.45 17.18
N HIS A 126 -0.30 -22.51 17.87
CA HIS A 126 -0.90 -22.87 19.16
C HIS A 126 0.14 -22.78 20.27
N THR A 127 -0.14 -21.97 21.28
CA THR A 127 0.70 -21.78 22.46
C THR A 127 0.43 -22.86 23.51
N LYS A 128 0.52 -24.14 23.12
CA LYS A 128 0.50 -25.24 24.08
C LYS A 128 1.94 -25.65 24.36
N GLY A 129 2.42 -25.34 25.57
CA GLY A 129 3.77 -25.69 26.02
C GLY A 129 3.93 -27.20 26.22
N GLY A 130 5.10 -27.74 25.89
CA GLY A 130 5.42 -29.15 26.14
C GLY A 130 6.59 -29.67 25.30
N TRP A 131 7.05 -30.89 25.60
CA TRP A 131 8.18 -31.55 24.90
C TRP A 131 7.97 -31.60 23.37
N SER A 132 6.72 -31.78 22.92
CA SER A 132 6.38 -31.82 21.50
C SER A 132 6.37 -30.46 20.80
N GLN A 133 6.46 -29.34 21.52
CA GLN A 133 6.35 -27.99 20.97
C GLN A 133 7.40 -27.71 19.87
N ARG A 134 8.67 -28.07 20.12
CA ARG A 134 9.75 -27.87 19.13
C ARG A 134 9.54 -28.64 17.82
N ARG A 135 8.82 -29.78 17.85
CA ARG A 135 8.50 -30.54 16.62
C ARG A 135 7.38 -29.86 15.83
N PHE A 136 6.36 -29.33 16.51
CA PHE A 136 5.28 -28.57 15.87
C PHE A 136 5.78 -27.26 15.26
N GLU A 137 6.64 -26.53 15.98
CA GLU A 137 7.24 -25.28 15.48
C GLU A 137 8.06 -25.53 14.21
N ARG A 138 8.89 -26.58 14.18
CA ARG A 138 9.66 -26.97 12.98
C ARG A 138 8.77 -27.40 11.82
N GLY A 139 7.72 -28.19 12.08
CA GLY A 139 6.76 -28.57 11.05
C GLY A 139 6.10 -27.35 10.42
N ARG A 140 5.64 -26.41 11.25
CA ARG A 140 5.05 -25.16 10.79
C ARG A 140 6.03 -24.29 9.99
N ASP A 141 7.29 -24.20 10.40
CA ASP A 141 8.30 -23.44 9.66
C ASP A 141 8.56 -24.06 8.27
N GLN A 142 8.50 -25.38 8.17
CA GLN A 142 8.57 -26.10 6.90
C GLN A 142 7.34 -25.85 6.04
N ASP A 143 6.13 -25.86 6.61
CA ASP A 143 4.89 -25.52 5.91
C ASP A 143 4.91 -24.07 5.39
N VAL A 144 5.38 -23.12 6.21
CA VAL A 144 5.54 -21.71 5.80
C VAL A 144 6.55 -21.59 4.66
N THR A 145 7.66 -22.32 4.73
CA THR A 145 8.66 -22.33 3.65
C THR A 145 8.08 -22.90 2.35
N TYR A 146 7.27 -23.95 2.44
CA TYR A 146 6.55 -24.51 1.30
C TYR A 146 5.54 -23.51 0.71
N HIS A 147 4.78 -22.82 1.56
CA HIS A 147 3.86 -21.76 1.16
C HIS A 147 4.56 -20.62 0.42
N ILE A 148 5.70 -20.16 0.94
CA ILE A 148 6.52 -19.11 0.28
C ILE A 148 6.91 -19.56 -1.13
N LYS A 149 7.37 -20.80 -1.31
CA LYS A 149 7.74 -21.32 -2.64
C LYS A 149 6.55 -21.36 -3.60
N LYS A 150 5.37 -21.79 -3.13
CA LYS A 150 4.15 -21.81 -3.94
C LYS A 150 3.72 -20.41 -4.38
N VAL A 151 3.83 -19.42 -3.49
CA VAL A 151 3.58 -18.02 -3.84
C VAL A 151 4.61 -17.51 -4.85
N GLN A 152 5.90 -17.84 -4.67
CA GLN A 152 6.96 -17.46 -5.62
C GLN A 152 6.78 -18.06 -7.02
N GLU A 153 6.33 -19.30 -7.11
CA GLU A 153 5.93 -19.93 -8.38
C GLU A 153 4.81 -19.12 -9.03
N LYS A 154 3.74 -18.83 -8.30
CA LYS A 154 2.60 -18.09 -8.83
C LYS A 154 2.91 -16.64 -9.22
N LEU A 155 3.73 -15.98 -8.42
CA LEU A 155 4.25 -14.65 -8.72
C LEU A 155 5.03 -14.64 -10.04
N ARG A 156 5.82 -15.69 -10.31
CA ARG A 156 6.56 -15.80 -11.57
C ARG A 156 5.63 -15.95 -12.78
N GLU A 157 4.56 -16.73 -12.65
CA GLU A 157 3.53 -16.89 -13.69
C GLU A 157 2.83 -15.54 -13.97
N LEU A 158 2.44 -14.80 -12.92
CA LEU A 158 1.75 -13.52 -13.09
C LEU A 158 2.64 -12.40 -13.64
N MET A 159 3.95 -12.47 -13.38
CA MET A 159 4.94 -11.52 -13.86
C MET A 159 5.51 -11.88 -15.26
N GLU A 160 4.90 -12.84 -15.97
CA GLU A 160 5.16 -13.00 -17.41
C GLU A 160 4.66 -11.78 -18.20
N ASP A 161 3.58 -11.14 -17.73
CA ASP A 161 3.13 -9.83 -18.20
C ASP A 161 3.98 -8.70 -17.59
N PRO A 162 4.20 -7.59 -18.32
CA PRO A 162 4.97 -6.46 -17.79
C PRO A 162 4.24 -5.81 -16.61
N VAL A 163 4.81 -5.98 -15.42
CA VAL A 163 4.39 -5.34 -14.17
C VAL A 163 5.33 -4.19 -13.86
N GLU A 164 4.78 -3.02 -13.58
CA GLU A 164 5.56 -1.81 -13.29
C GLU A 164 6.00 -1.75 -11.82
N MET A 165 5.14 -2.22 -10.91
CA MET A 165 5.41 -2.24 -9.48
C MET A 165 4.61 -3.32 -8.75
N ILE A 166 5.08 -3.65 -7.55
CA ILE A 166 4.39 -4.53 -6.62
C ILE A 166 3.90 -3.70 -5.44
N ILE A 167 2.61 -3.79 -5.12
CA ILE A 167 2.06 -3.28 -3.86
C ILE A 167 1.83 -4.47 -2.94
N ALA A 168 2.51 -4.47 -1.79
CA ALA A 168 2.49 -5.59 -0.88
C ALA A 168 1.94 -5.21 0.49
N GLY A 169 1.09 -6.06 1.08
CA GLY A 169 0.52 -5.87 2.41
C GLY A 169 0.38 -7.19 3.19
N GLY A 170 -0.26 -7.11 4.36
CA GLY A 170 -0.40 -8.25 5.27
C GLY A 170 0.85 -8.43 6.15
N ASP A 171 1.32 -9.66 6.30
CA ASP A 171 2.58 -9.94 7.01
C ASP A 171 3.77 -9.49 6.16
N LEU A 172 4.35 -8.33 6.52
CA LEU A 172 5.50 -7.74 5.80
C LEU A 172 6.78 -8.59 5.93
N SER A 173 6.95 -9.37 6.99
CA SER A 173 8.10 -10.28 7.13
C SER A 173 7.98 -11.43 6.13
N LEU A 174 6.77 -11.97 5.97
CA LEU A 174 6.47 -13.01 5.00
C LEU A 174 6.55 -12.47 3.56
N THR A 175 6.02 -11.28 3.32
CA THR A 175 6.10 -10.54 2.06
C THR A 175 7.53 -10.44 1.55
N ARG A 176 8.46 -9.98 2.38
CA ARG A 176 9.88 -9.84 2.00
C ARG A 176 10.52 -11.18 1.63
N LYS A 177 10.13 -12.27 2.28
CA LYS A 177 10.58 -13.62 1.91
C LYS A 177 9.98 -14.07 0.58
N MET A 178 8.71 -13.80 0.34
CA MET A 178 8.03 -14.11 -0.93
C MET A 178 8.64 -13.32 -2.10
N LEU A 179 8.97 -12.06 -1.89
CA LEU A 179 9.56 -11.16 -2.91
C LEU A 179 11.10 -11.22 -2.98
N ALA A 180 11.74 -12.13 -2.25
CA ALA A 180 13.20 -12.25 -2.28
C ALA A 180 13.72 -12.51 -3.71
N GLY A 181 14.59 -11.63 -4.20
CA GLY A 181 15.17 -11.72 -5.54
C GLY A 181 14.34 -11.06 -6.65
N VAL A 182 13.17 -10.51 -6.34
CA VAL A 182 12.39 -9.69 -7.28
C VAL A 182 13.07 -8.34 -7.48
N LYS A 183 13.21 -7.90 -8.74
CA LYS A 183 13.86 -6.64 -9.12
C LYS A 183 12.88 -5.49 -9.40
N ILE A 184 11.59 -5.79 -9.45
CA ILE A 184 10.52 -4.82 -9.66
C ILE A 184 10.38 -3.94 -8.39
N PRO A 185 10.14 -2.62 -8.51
CA PRO A 185 9.87 -1.76 -7.37
C PRO A 185 8.74 -2.29 -6.47
N VAL A 186 8.92 -2.22 -5.16
CA VAL A 186 7.95 -2.70 -4.15
C VAL A 186 7.54 -1.57 -3.22
N ILE A 187 6.23 -1.35 -3.08
CA ILE A 187 5.65 -0.47 -2.07
C ILE A 187 4.99 -1.35 -1.00
N GLU A 188 5.52 -1.31 0.22
CA GLU A 188 4.94 -2.01 1.37
C GLU A 188 3.86 -1.14 2.04
N LYS A 189 2.64 -1.67 2.17
CA LYS A 189 1.51 -1.02 2.81
C LYS A 189 1.09 -1.76 4.08
N ARG A 190 0.89 -0.99 5.15
CA ARG A 190 0.31 -1.49 6.40
C ARG A 190 -1.21 -1.31 6.35
N VAL A 191 -1.86 -2.28 5.72
CA VAL A 191 -3.32 -2.32 5.55
C VAL A 191 -3.86 -3.65 6.04
N ASP A 192 -4.99 -3.60 6.73
CA ASP A 192 -5.75 -4.78 7.11
C ASP A 192 -7.02 -4.79 6.26
N VAL A 193 -7.17 -5.83 5.44
CA VAL A 193 -8.23 -5.89 4.44
C VAL A 193 -8.82 -7.30 4.36
N ASP A 194 -10.10 -7.35 4.10
CA ASP A 194 -10.89 -8.55 3.91
C ASP A 194 -11.67 -8.49 2.60
N GLY A 195 -12.33 -9.60 2.26
CA GLY A 195 -13.13 -9.74 1.05
C GLY A 195 -12.70 -10.91 0.17
N ASN A 196 -13.22 -10.89 -1.06
CA ASN A 196 -12.78 -11.81 -2.09
C ASN A 196 -11.36 -11.41 -2.59
N PRO A 197 -10.66 -12.26 -3.38
CA PRO A 197 -9.29 -11.99 -3.81
C PRO A 197 -9.13 -10.66 -4.58
N GLU A 198 -10.11 -10.33 -5.43
CA GLU A 198 -10.10 -9.12 -6.25
C GLU A 198 -10.34 -7.87 -5.40
N ASP A 199 -11.29 -7.93 -4.46
CA ASP A 199 -11.52 -6.85 -3.49
C ASP A 199 -10.25 -6.56 -2.67
N ILE A 200 -9.58 -7.62 -2.20
CA ILE A 200 -8.33 -7.50 -1.43
C ILE A 200 -7.25 -6.85 -2.30
N ALA A 201 -7.08 -7.30 -3.55
CA ALA A 201 -6.10 -6.73 -4.47
C ALA A 201 -6.35 -5.22 -4.69
N LEU A 202 -7.59 -4.83 -4.97
CA LEU A 202 -7.98 -3.42 -5.13
C LEU A 202 -7.73 -2.60 -3.87
N LYS A 203 -8.20 -3.08 -2.72
CA LYS A 203 -8.03 -2.37 -1.44
C LYS A 203 -6.55 -2.19 -1.12
N VAL A 204 -5.71 -3.21 -1.35
CA VAL A 204 -4.25 -3.09 -1.14
C VAL A 204 -3.64 -2.06 -2.09
N VAL A 205 -3.93 -2.15 -3.39
CA VAL A 205 -3.33 -1.25 -4.40
C VAL A 205 -3.73 0.19 -4.16
N TRP A 206 -5.01 0.47 -3.90
CA TRP A 206 -5.53 1.84 -3.84
C TRP A 206 -5.65 2.42 -2.42
N ALA A 207 -5.29 1.66 -1.38
CA ALA A 207 -5.31 2.19 -0.02
C ALA A 207 -4.39 3.41 0.15
N GLY A 208 -4.99 4.50 0.60
CA GLY A 208 -4.33 5.65 1.21
C GLY A 208 -4.71 5.79 2.69
N ARG A 209 -4.11 6.76 3.38
CA ARG A 209 -4.49 7.12 4.76
C ARG A 209 -4.90 8.57 4.81
N LEU A 210 -6.00 8.85 5.50
CA LEU A 210 -6.50 10.20 5.73
C LEU A 210 -6.42 10.51 7.22
N TYR A 211 -5.92 11.69 7.55
CA TYR A 211 -5.83 12.19 8.92
C TYR A 211 -6.51 13.55 8.96
N ARG A 212 -7.32 13.79 9.99
CA ARG A 212 -7.72 15.13 10.37
C ARG A 212 -6.73 15.61 11.43
N LEU A 213 -6.12 16.76 11.21
CA LEU A 213 -5.13 17.35 12.13
C LEU A 213 -5.80 18.43 12.97
#